data_AF-A0A9D6U559-F1
#
_entry.id   AF-A0A9D6U559-F1
#
_cell.length_a   1.000
_cell.length_b   1.000
_cell.length_c   1.000
_cell.angle_alpha   90.00
_cell.angle_beta   90.00
_cell.angle_gamma   90.00
#
_symmetry.space_group_name_H-M   'P 1'
#
loop_
_entity.id
_entity.type
_entity.pdbx_description
1 polymer ?
#
loop_
_entity_poly.entity_id
_entity_poly.type
_entity_poly.pdbx_seq_one_letter_code
_entity_poly.pdbx_strand_id
1 'polypeptide(L)'
;MARAFKMFVGGKFGSGEQFFSWIHQEDHARAFLFVKDHLEIAGPVNFTSPNPVRNRELTQALGRVLGRPAFLPAPAFMMRLVLGEFAEVLLTGQKVLPRRLLEAGFEFRFPGIDQALENLLGN
;
A
#
# COMPACT_ATOMS: atom_id res chain seq x y z
N MET A 1 10.07 2.37 0.57
CA MET A 1 10.23 1.38 -0.51
C MET A 1 10.86 1.93 -1.79
N ALA A 2 10.38 3.05 -2.35
CA ALA A 2 10.84 3.55 -3.66
C ALA A 2 12.38 3.66 -3.84
N ARG A 3 13.12 4.07 -2.80
CA ARG A 3 14.60 4.15 -2.85
C ARG A 3 15.28 2.80 -3.11
N ALA A 4 14.79 1.70 -2.52
CA ALA A 4 15.36 0.37 -2.74
C ALA A 4 15.14 -0.10 -4.19
N PHE A 5 13.96 0.14 -4.76
CA PHE A 5 13.67 -0.13 -6.16
C PHE A 5 14.49 0.76 -7.11
N LYS A 6 14.67 2.05 -6.77
CA LYS A 6 15.59 2.96 -7.47
C LYS A 6 17.08 2.60 -7.30
N MET A 7 17.42 1.58 -6.50
CA MET A 7 18.78 1.06 -6.37
C MET A 7 18.90 -0.40 -6.86
N PHE A 8 17.90 -0.94 -7.56
CA PHE A 8 17.86 -2.34 -8.02
C PHE A 8 17.83 -3.40 -6.91
N VAL A 9 17.55 -3.01 -5.67
CA VAL A 9 17.39 -3.92 -4.52
C VAL A 9 15.91 -4.13 -4.18
N GLY A 10 15.02 -3.78 -5.13
CA GLY A 10 13.58 -3.96 -5.00
C GLY A 10 13.16 -5.38 -5.38
N GLY A 11 12.35 -6.01 -4.52
CA GLY A 11 12.11 -7.45 -4.61
C GLY A 11 10.85 -7.93 -3.92
N LYS A 12 10.36 -9.11 -4.29
CA LYS A 12 9.26 -9.79 -3.58
C LYS A 12 9.68 -10.09 -2.13
N PHE A 13 8.82 -9.83 -1.16
CA PHE A 13 9.09 -10.11 0.25
C PHE A 13 8.47 -11.46 0.65
N GLY A 14 9.25 -12.33 1.30
CA GLY A 14 8.79 -13.65 1.74
C GLY A 14 8.22 -14.51 0.60
N SER A 15 7.04 -15.11 0.82
CA SER A 15 6.34 -15.89 -0.21
C SER A 15 5.75 -15.05 -1.34
N GLY A 16 5.62 -13.73 -1.14
CA GLY A 16 4.94 -12.82 -2.08
C GLY A 16 3.41 -12.85 -1.99
N GLU A 17 2.83 -13.74 -1.17
CA GLU A 17 1.38 -13.94 -1.06
C GLU A 17 0.70 -13.09 0.01
N GLN A 18 1.51 -12.48 0.88
CA GLN A 18 1.06 -11.65 1.98
C GLN A 18 0.29 -10.43 1.45
N PHE A 19 -0.87 -10.16 2.05
CA PHE A 19 -1.66 -8.98 1.73
C PHE A 19 -1.00 -7.72 2.27
N PHE A 20 -1.04 -6.67 1.46
CA PHE A 20 -0.61 -5.34 1.81
C PHE A 20 -1.82 -4.40 1.65
N SER A 21 -2.30 -3.91 2.79
CA SER A 21 -3.31 -2.87 2.84
C SER A 21 -2.61 -1.52 2.79
N TRP A 22 -2.98 -0.69 1.80
CA TRP A 22 -2.31 0.55 1.45
C TRP A 22 -3.36 1.64 1.24
N ILE A 23 -2.99 2.91 1.25
CA ILE A 23 -3.86 4.02 0.85
C ILE A 23 -3.00 5.11 0.21
N HIS A 24 -3.53 5.80 -0.80
CA HIS A 24 -2.87 6.97 -1.36
C HIS A 24 -2.89 8.13 -0.35
N GLN A 25 -1.83 8.93 -0.28
CA GLN A 25 -1.70 10.01 0.71
C GLN A 25 -2.87 11.02 0.62
N GLU A 26 -3.32 11.32 -0.59
CA GLU A 26 -4.45 12.23 -0.81
C GLU A 26 -5.78 11.63 -0.32
N ASP A 27 -6.04 10.36 -0.61
CA ASP A 27 -7.24 9.69 -0.13
C ASP A 27 -7.23 9.54 1.39
N HIS A 28 -6.06 9.37 2.00
CA HIS A 28 -5.93 9.36 3.45
C HIS A 28 -6.33 10.70 4.08
N ALA A 29 -5.86 11.82 3.53
CA ALA A 29 -6.25 13.15 4.00
C ALA A 29 -7.73 13.44 3.76
N ARG A 30 -8.26 13.06 2.59
CA ARG A 30 -9.69 13.20 2.27
C ARG A 30 -10.57 12.34 3.17
N ALA A 31 -10.16 11.11 3.48
CA ALA A 31 -10.88 10.23 4.39
C ALA A 31 -10.93 10.81 5.81
N PHE A 32 -9.86 11.45 6.26
CA PHE A 32 -9.84 12.15 7.55
C PHE A 32 -10.85 13.29 7.61
N LEU A 33 -10.88 14.15 6.58
CA LEU A 33 -11.85 15.25 6.48
C LEU A 33 -13.28 14.72 6.35
N PHE A 34 -13.47 13.67 5.55
CA PHE A 34 -14.75 13.02 5.39
C PHE A 34 -15.31 12.51 6.72
N VAL A 35 -14.53 11.73 7.49
CA VAL A 35 -14.97 11.23 8.81
C VAL A 35 -15.23 12.38 9.78
N LYS A 36 -14.41 13.43 9.75
CA LYS A 36 -14.63 14.62 10.58
C LYS A 36 -15.98 15.28 10.30
N ASP A 37 -16.43 15.31 9.04
CA ASP A 37 -17.64 15.99 8.62
C ASP A 37 -18.90 15.09 8.65
N HIS A 38 -18.75 13.78 8.92
CA HIS A 38 -19.82 12.77 8.97
C HIS A 38 -19.91 12.16 10.38
N LEU A 39 -20.64 12.83 11.27
CA LEU A 39 -20.72 12.50 12.71
C LEU A 39 -21.41 11.16 13.00
N GLU A 40 -22.17 10.62 12.05
CA GLU A 40 -22.79 9.30 12.13
C GLU A 40 -21.77 8.15 12.05
N ILE A 41 -20.55 8.42 11.56
CA ILE A 41 -19.47 7.43 11.50
C ILE A 41 -18.86 7.27 12.89
N ALA A 42 -19.32 6.24 13.61
CA ALA A 42 -18.86 5.93 14.96
C ALA A 42 -17.90 4.72 15.02
N GLY A 43 -16.96 4.78 15.97
CA GLY A 43 -16.01 3.72 16.27
C GLY A 43 -14.78 3.68 15.34
N PRO A 44 -13.99 2.59 15.36
CA PRO A 44 -12.75 2.50 14.60
C PRO A 44 -12.98 2.53 13.08
N VAL A 45 -12.24 3.36 12.34
CA VAL A 45 -12.34 3.45 10.87
C VAL A 45 -10.99 3.06 10.25
N ASN A 46 -11.02 2.13 9.29
CA ASN A 46 -9.82 1.73 8.56
C ASN A 46 -9.58 2.68 7.40
N PHE A 47 -8.43 3.35 7.39
CA PHE A 47 -8.00 4.22 6.29
C PHE A 47 -7.12 3.41 5.34
N THR A 48 -7.75 2.51 4.61
CA THR A 48 -7.13 1.68 3.57
C THR A 48 -7.88 1.85 2.26
N SER A 49 -7.20 1.62 1.14
CA SER A 49 -7.80 1.49 -0.19
C SER A 49 -8.75 0.28 -0.21
N PRO A 50 -9.85 0.33 -0.99
CA PRO A 50 -10.76 -0.80 -1.12
C PRO A 50 -10.14 -2.04 -1.76
N ASN A 51 -8.99 -1.89 -2.45
CA ASN A 51 -8.31 -2.95 -3.17
C ASN A 51 -6.92 -3.25 -2.56
N PRO A 52 -6.86 -3.98 -1.43
CA PRO A 52 -5.59 -4.47 -0.91
C PRO A 52 -4.95 -5.41 -1.92
N VAL A 53 -3.63 -5.32 -2.06
CA VAL A 53 -2.86 -6.09 -3.05
C VAL A 53 -1.98 -7.10 -2.35
N ARG A 54 -1.58 -8.14 -3.07
CA ARG A 54 -0.51 -9.03 -2.62
C ARG A 54 0.84 -8.34 -2.82
N ASN A 55 1.81 -8.75 -2.04
CA ASN A 55 3.18 -8.27 -2.13
C ASN A 55 3.77 -8.37 -3.55
N ARG A 56 3.50 -9.49 -4.25
CA ARG A 56 3.90 -9.68 -5.65
C ARG A 56 3.30 -8.62 -6.59
N GLU A 57 2.05 -8.24 -6.38
CA GLU A 57 1.33 -7.26 -7.21
C GLU A 57 1.91 -5.86 -6.96
N LEU A 58 2.14 -5.49 -5.70
CA LEU A 58 2.82 -4.23 -5.34
C LEU A 58 4.22 -4.14 -5.97
N THR A 59 4.99 -5.22 -5.88
CA THR A 59 6.36 -5.30 -6.41
C THR A 59 6.38 -5.15 -7.93
N GLN A 60 5.45 -5.80 -8.62
CA GLN A 60 5.28 -5.67 -10.06
C GLN A 60 4.86 -4.26 -10.48
N ALA A 61 3.90 -3.67 -9.77
CA ALA A 61 3.44 -2.30 -10.05
C ALA A 61 4.57 -1.27 -9.88
N LEU A 62 5.34 -1.38 -8.79
CA LEU A 62 6.53 -0.54 -8.57
C LEU A 62 7.59 -0.72 -9.66
N GLY A 63 7.84 -1.96 -10.09
CA GLY A 63 8.79 -2.23 -11.17
C GLY A 63 8.37 -1.63 -12.50
N ARG A 64 7.07 -1.71 -12.83
CA ARG A 64 6.49 -1.08 -14.04
C ARG A 64 6.65 0.44 -14.01
N VAL A 65 6.18 1.11 -12.96
CA VAL A 65 6.19 2.58 -12.86
C VAL A 65 7.61 3.14 -12.85
N LEU A 66 8.56 2.46 -12.20
CA LEU A 66 9.94 2.92 -12.13
C LEU A 66 10.81 2.46 -13.32
N GLY A 67 10.27 1.69 -14.26
CA GLY A 67 11.02 1.14 -15.40
C GLY A 67 12.15 0.17 -14.99
N ARG A 68 11.97 -0.56 -13.87
CA ARG A 68 13.02 -1.43 -13.32
C ARG A 68 12.51 -2.84 -13.01
N PRO A 69 13.23 -3.89 -13.45
CA PRO A 69 12.84 -5.26 -13.18
C PRO A 69 12.90 -5.59 -11.68
N ALA A 70 11.79 -6.07 -11.11
CA ALA A 70 11.63 -6.36 -9.69
C ALA A 70 11.61 -7.89 -9.41
N PHE A 71 12.59 -8.62 -9.96
CA PHE A 71 12.59 -10.09 -9.94
C PHE A 71 13.29 -10.71 -8.71
N LEU A 72 14.25 -9.99 -8.11
CA LEU A 72 15.06 -10.55 -7.03
C LEU A 72 14.29 -10.52 -5.72
N PRO A 73 13.96 -11.65 -5.06
CA PRO A 73 13.40 -11.62 -3.72
C PRO A 73 14.36 -10.92 -2.76
N ALA A 74 13.89 -9.92 -2.02
CA ALA A 74 14.68 -9.31 -0.96
C ALA A 74 14.61 -10.24 0.27
N PRO A 75 15.75 -10.78 0.76
CA PRO A 75 15.77 -11.64 1.94
C PRO A 75 15.14 -10.94 3.15
N ALA A 76 14.33 -11.66 3.92
CA ALA A 76 13.59 -11.12 5.06
C ALA A 76 14.50 -10.43 6.11
N PHE A 77 15.74 -10.90 6.27
CA PHE A 77 16.74 -10.27 7.15
C PHE A 77 17.15 -8.86 6.68
N MET A 78 17.37 -8.67 5.37
CA MET A 78 17.65 -7.33 4.82
C MET A 78 16.47 -6.39 4.98
N MET A 79 15.25 -6.90 4.86
CA MET A 79 14.03 -6.13 5.09
C MET A 79 13.92 -5.63 6.52
N ARG A 80 14.19 -6.49 7.51
CA ARG A 80 14.22 -6.11 8.93
C ARG A 80 15.29 -5.06 9.24
N LEU A 81 16.45 -5.15 8.58
CA LEU A 81 17.52 -4.16 8.72
C LEU A 81 17.14 -2.78 8.16
N VAL A 82 16.47 -2.73 7.00
CA VAL A 82 16.15 -1.47 6.32
C VAL A 82 14.85 -0.83 6.83
N LEU A 83 13.87 -1.66 7.20
CA LEU A 83 12.50 -1.22 7.53
C LEU A 83 12.15 -1.37 9.01
N GLY A 84 13.03 -1.98 9.83
CA GLY A 84 12.77 -2.21 11.25
C GLY A 84 11.50 -3.03 11.47
N GLU A 85 10.67 -2.57 12.41
CA GLU A 85 9.38 -3.19 12.76
C GLU A 85 8.37 -3.19 11.59
N PHE A 86 8.48 -2.26 10.64
CA PHE A 86 7.61 -2.23 9.46
C PHE A 86 7.82 -3.45 8.56
N ALA A 87 8.97 -4.12 8.67
CA ALA A 87 9.20 -5.39 7.99
C ALA A 87 8.20 -6.46 8.45
N GLU A 88 7.76 -6.47 9.71
CA GLU A 88 6.80 -7.47 10.20
C GLU A 88 5.41 -7.28 9.61
N VAL A 89 4.96 -6.03 9.43
CA VAL A 89 3.70 -5.73 8.73
C VAL A 89 3.75 -6.25 7.30
N LEU A 90 4.89 -6.06 6.62
CA LEU A 90 5.11 -6.58 5.27
C LEU A 90 5.22 -8.10 5.21
N LEU A 91 5.79 -8.74 6.24
CA LEU A 91 6.09 -10.18 6.31
C LEU A 91 4.94 -11.04 6.86
N THR A 92 3.99 -10.45 7.60
CA THR A 92 2.81 -11.16 8.09
C THR A 92 1.62 -10.93 7.17
N GLY A 93 1.49 -9.70 6.67
CA GLY A 93 0.42 -9.27 5.78
C GLY A 93 -0.93 -9.19 6.47
N GLN A 94 -1.68 -8.13 6.18
CA GLN A 94 -3.03 -7.95 6.68
C GLN A 94 -3.95 -7.49 5.55
N LYS A 95 -5.09 -8.16 5.40
CA LYS A 95 -6.15 -7.76 4.47
C LYS A 95 -7.20 -6.94 5.22
N VAL A 96 -7.03 -5.63 5.21
CA VAL A 96 -7.87 -4.67 5.92
C VAL A 96 -8.69 -3.88 4.90
N LEU A 97 -10.01 -3.91 5.07
CA LEU A 97 -10.95 -3.24 4.17
C LEU A 97 -11.57 -2.01 4.84
N PRO A 98 -11.80 -0.92 4.09
CA PRO A 98 -12.36 0.33 4.58
C PRO A 98 -13.90 0.29 4.62
N ARG A 99 -14.50 -0.74 5.23
CA ARG A 99 -15.96 -0.99 5.17
C ARG A 99 -16.80 0.23 5.55
N ARG A 100 -16.49 0.88 6.68
CA ARG A 100 -17.21 2.07 7.14
C ARG A 100 -17.11 3.26 6.18
N LEU A 101 -15.95 3.47 5.55
CA LEU A 101 -15.81 4.53 4.53
C LEU A 101 -16.66 4.22 3.30
N LEU A 102 -16.67 2.96 2.85
CA LEU A 102 -17.47 2.53 1.70
C LEU A 102 -18.98 2.62 1.99
N GLU A 103 -19.41 2.15 3.16
CA GLU A 103 -20.81 2.20 3.61
C GLU A 103 -21.31 3.64 3.77
N ALA A 104 -20.43 4.56 4.19
CA ALA A 104 -20.73 5.98 4.28
C ALA A 104 -20.67 6.72 2.93
N GLY A 105 -20.25 6.05 1.84
CA GLY A 105 -20.20 6.65 0.51
C GLY A 105 -18.93 7.45 0.20
N PHE A 106 -17.83 7.21 0.92
CA PHE A 106 -16.54 7.82 0.59
C PHE A 106 -16.02 7.32 -0.76
N GLU A 107 -15.78 8.25 -1.68
CA GLU A 107 -15.22 7.95 -3.00
C GLU A 107 -13.70 8.11 -3.01
N PHE A 108 -12.99 7.01 -3.29
CA PHE A 108 -11.54 6.99 -3.44
C PHE A 108 -11.12 7.56 -4.80
N ARG A 109 -10.18 8.51 -4.82
CA ARG A 109 -9.56 9.01 -6.05
C ARG A 109 -8.58 8.00 -6.64
N PHE A 110 -7.90 7.24 -5.78
CA PHE A 110 -6.89 6.26 -6.16
C PHE A 110 -7.23 4.88 -5.58
N PRO A 111 -8.28 4.21 -6.08
CA PRO A 111 -8.66 2.89 -5.59
C PRO A 111 -7.70 1.77 -6.03
N GLY A 112 -6.90 1.99 -7.08
CA GLY A 112 -6.00 0.99 -7.66
C GLY A 112 -4.52 1.34 -7.46
N ILE A 113 -3.69 0.32 -7.18
CA ILE A 113 -2.27 0.53 -6.85
C ILE A 113 -1.47 1.11 -8.01
N ASP A 114 -1.79 0.73 -9.25
CA ASP A 114 -1.08 1.21 -10.44
C ASP A 114 -1.25 2.72 -10.61
N GLN A 115 -2.51 3.21 -10.58
CA GLN A 115 -2.82 4.65 -10.69
C GLN A 115 -2.21 5.45 -9.53
N ALA A 116 -2.24 4.89 -8.32
CA ALA A 116 -1.66 5.53 -7.15
C ALA A 116 -0.13 5.66 -7.28
N LEU A 117 0.56 4.62 -7.73
CA LEU A 117 2.01 4.65 -7.91
C LEU A 117 2.42 5.53 -9.08
N GLU A 118 1.67 5.50 -10.18
CA GLU A 118 1.89 6.38 -11.34
C GLU A 118 1.74 7.86 -10.95
N ASN A 119 0.74 8.21 -10.15
CA ASN A 119 0.61 9.57 -9.62
C ASN A 119 1.81 10.01 -8.74
N LEU A 120 2.33 9.10 -7.91
CA LEU A 120 3.39 9.42 -6.95
C LEU A 120 4.80 9.38 -7.53
N LEU A 121 5.03 8.54 -8.54
CA LEU A 121 6.36 8.16 -9.03
C LEU A 121 6.50 8.20 -10.55
N GLY A 122 5.41 8.37 -11.29
CA GLY A 122 5.45 8.68 -12.71
C GLY A 122 6.16 10.02 -12.93
N ASN A 123 6.92 10.10 -14.02
CA ASN A 123 7.64 11.32 -14.41
C ASN A 123 6.69 12.39 -14.92
#